data_AF-A0A7C4NP42-F1
#
_entry.id   AF-A0A7C4NP42-F1
#
_cell.length_a   1.000
_cell.length_b   1.000
_cell.length_c   1.000
_cell.angle_alpha   90.00
_cell.angle_beta   90.00
_cell.angle_gamma   90.00
#
_symmetry.space_group_name_H-M   'P 1'
#
loop_
_entity.id
_entity.type
_entity.pdbx_description
1 polymer ?
#
loop_
_entity_poly.entity_id
_entity_poly.type
_entity_poly.pdbx_seq_one_letter_code
_entity_poly.pdbx_strand_id
1 'polypeptide(L)'
;MVDCKQIREWLVENIDGLGYKEASHFLRNIGCLEVAIIDFHILNLLERYEITEKPRTLTRKKYLEIEKTLEEISRIVGLKPGELDLYLWYMETGKIVK
;
A
#
# COMPACT_ATOMS: atom_id res chain seq x y z
N MET A 1 -3.39 -7.16 19.83
CA MET A 1 -2.74 -6.98 18.51
C MET A 1 -3.22 -5.63 17.98
N VAL A 2 -2.32 -4.77 17.52
CA VAL A 2 -2.67 -3.41 17.08
C VAL A 2 -3.34 -3.47 15.70
N ASP A 3 -4.53 -2.89 15.55
CA ASP A 3 -5.20 -2.80 14.25
C ASP A 3 -4.63 -1.62 13.45
N CYS A 4 -3.68 -1.96 12.58
CA CYS A 4 -3.02 -1.04 11.67
C CYS A 4 -3.99 -0.22 10.81
N LYS A 5 -5.09 -0.83 10.36
CA LYS A 5 -6.06 -0.16 9.48
C LYS A 5 -6.84 0.88 10.26
N GLN A 6 -7.27 0.56 11.48
CA GLN A 6 -7.95 1.53 12.35
C GLN A 6 -7.05 2.73 12.66
N ILE A 7 -5.76 2.50 12.94
CA ILE A 7 -4.82 3.62 13.16
C ILE A 7 -4.67 4.44 11.89
N ARG A 8 -4.60 3.82 10.71
CA ARG A 8 -4.55 4.56 9.44
C ARG A 8 -5.76 5.47 9.26
N GLU A 9 -6.98 4.95 9.49
CA GLU A 9 -8.19 5.78 9.40
C GLU A 9 -8.09 6.97 10.34
N TRP A 10 -7.69 6.74 11.60
CA TRP A 10 -7.52 7.82 12.57
C TRP A 10 -6.48 8.86 12.11
N LEU A 11 -5.34 8.43 11.57
CA LEU A 11 -4.30 9.34 11.06
C LEU A 11 -4.81 10.20 9.91
N VAL A 12 -5.52 9.59 8.95
CA VAL A 12 -6.08 10.30 7.78
C VAL A 12 -7.17 11.30 8.20
N GLU A 13 -7.98 10.96 9.21
CA GLU A 13 -9.05 11.82 9.70
C GLU A 13 -8.57 12.98 10.57
N ASN A 14 -7.46 12.81 11.31
CA ASN A 14 -7.06 13.74 12.38
C ASN A 14 -5.78 14.54 12.09
N ILE A 15 -5.04 14.22 11.02
CA ILE A 15 -3.79 14.91 10.67
C ILE A 15 -3.88 15.48 9.26
N ASP A 16 -3.98 16.80 9.18
CA ASP A 16 -3.99 17.52 7.92
C ASP A 16 -2.73 17.21 7.09
N GLY A 17 -2.93 16.92 5.81
CA GLY A 17 -1.86 16.57 4.87
C GLY A 17 -1.49 15.08 4.84
N LEU A 18 -2.06 14.23 5.70
CA LEU A 18 -1.92 12.77 5.58
C LEU A 18 -3.05 12.16 4.76
N GLY A 19 -2.72 11.71 3.54
CA GLY A 19 -3.55 10.81 2.78
C GLY A 19 -3.31 9.35 3.17
N TYR A 20 -4.05 8.44 2.54
CA TYR A 20 -3.91 7.00 2.76
C TYR A 20 -2.50 6.49 2.48
N LYS A 21 -1.85 7.00 1.43
CA LYS A 21 -0.47 6.60 1.09
C LYS A 21 0.50 7.02 2.18
N GLU A 22 0.47 8.28 2.59
CA GLU A 22 1.36 8.83 3.60
C GLU A 22 1.15 8.15 4.96
N ALA A 23 -0.10 7.93 5.36
CA ALA A 23 -0.44 7.24 6.59
C ALA A 23 -0.01 5.76 6.57
N SER A 24 -0.29 5.02 5.49
CA SER A 24 0.21 3.65 5.31
C SER A 24 1.74 3.58 5.34
N HIS A 25 2.41 4.53 4.68
CA HIS A 25 3.87 4.59 4.60
C HIS A 25 4.50 4.83 5.97
N PHE A 26 3.95 5.79 6.73
CA PHE A 26 4.33 6.02 8.11
C PHE A 26 4.16 4.76 8.98
N LEU A 27 3.00 4.11 8.90
CA LEU A 27 2.70 2.90 9.67
C LEU A 27 3.66 1.75 9.35
N ARG A 28 3.91 1.49 8.06
CA ARG A 28 4.88 0.47 7.63
C ARG A 28 6.25 0.74 8.25
N ASN A 29 6.71 2.00 8.19
CA ASN A 29 8.03 2.40 8.65
C ASN A 29 8.22 2.30 10.17
N ILE A 30 7.13 2.23 10.95
CA ILE A 30 7.17 1.96 12.39
C ILE A 30 6.82 0.50 12.75
N GLY A 31 6.75 -0.40 11.76
CA GLY A 31 6.59 -1.85 11.97
C GLY A 31 5.14 -2.35 11.88
N CYS A 32 4.20 -1.52 11.45
CA CYS A 32 2.81 -1.90 11.24
C CYS A 32 2.60 -2.32 9.77
N LEU A 33 2.74 -3.62 9.52
CA LEU A 33 2.90 -4.20 8.17
C LEU A 33 1.60 -4.70 7.53
N GLU A 34 0.45 -4.57 8.20
CA GLU A 34 -0.87 -5.05 7.73
C GLU A 34 -1.58 -4.03 6.81
N VAL A 35 -0.85 -3.05 6.27
CA VAL A 35 -1.36 -2.01 5.37
C VAL A 35 -0.49 -1.95 4.11
N ALA A 36 -1.12 -1.73 2.96
CA ALA A 36 -0.40 -1.54 1.70
C ALA A 36 -0.05 -0.07 1.49
N ILE A 37 1.06 0.18 0.81
CA ILE A 37 1.46 1.52 0.35
C ILE A 37 1.20 1.57 -1.15
N ILE A 38 0.18 2.31 -1.57
CA ILE A 38 -0.18 2.43 -2.99
C ILE A 38 0.25 3.80 -3.50
N ASP A 39 1.35 3.81 -4.25
CA ASP A 39 1.88 4.98 -4.94
C ASP A 39 1.88 4.80 -6.47
N PHE A 40 2.46 5.74 -7.20
CA PHE A 40 2.48 5.66 -8.66
C PHE A 40 3.36 4.53 -9.21
N HIS A 41 4.39 4.09 -8.50
CA HIS A 41 5.25 2.98 -8.90
C HIS A 41 4.50 1.66 -8.76
N ILE A 42 3.83 1.45 -7.63
CA ILE A 42 2.97 0.28 -7.42
C ILE A 42 1.84 0.26 -8.44
N LEU A 43 1.18 1.39 -8.69
CA LEU A 43 0.13 1.45 -9.72
C LEU A 43 0.66 1.13 -11.13
N ASN A 44 1.82 1.67 -11.52
CA ASN A 44 2.44 1.35 -12.81
C ASN A 44 2.78 -0.14 -12.93
N LEU A 45 3.26 -0.74 -11.84
CA LEU A 45 3.62 -2.15 -11.80
C LEU A 45 2.36 -3.02 -11.94
N LEU A 46 1.31 -2.75 -11.18
CA LEU A 46 0.05 -3.49 -11.25
C LEU A 46 -0.63 -3.37 -12.62
N GLU A 47 -0.56 -2.20 -13.25
CA GLU A 47 -1.05 -1.98 -14.62
C GLU A 47 -0.22 -2.77 -15.65
N ARG A 48 1.11 -2.76 -15.53
CA ARG A 48 2.03 -3.50 -16.42
C ARG A 48 1.76 -5.01 -16.41
N TYR A 49 1.38 -5.55 -15.25
CA TYR A 49 1.04 -6.97 -15.09
C TYR A 49 -0.46 -7.25 -15.29
N GLU A 50 -1.24 -6.29 -15.78
CA GLU A 50 -2.67 -6.43 -16.06
C GLU A 50 -3.50 -6.83 -14.83
N ILE A 51 -3.03 -6.50 -13.62
CA ILE A 51 -3.69 -6.82 -12.35
C ILE A 51 -4.82 -5.82 -12.07
N THR A 52 -4.61 -4.54 -12.38
CA THR A 52 -5.62 -3.49 -12.21
C THR A 52 -5.41 -2.37 -13.22
N GLU A 53 -6.49 -1.73 -13.66
CA GLU A 53 -6.41 -0.50 -14.45
C GLU A 53 -6.00 0.65 -13.53
N LYS A 54 -5.00 1.44 -13.96
CA LYS A 54 -4.52 2.58 -13.19
C LYS A 54 -5.61 3.64 -13.08
N PRO A 55 -6.06 3.99 -11.85
CA PRO A 55 -7.09 4.99 -11.70
C PRO A 55 -6.56 6.39 -12.01
N ARG A 56 -7.40 7.23 -12.65
CA ARG A 56 -7.09 8.66 -12.86
C ARG A 56 -6.94 9.43 -11.55
N THR A 57 -7.68 9.01 -10.51
CA THR A 57 -7.64 9.60 -9.17
C THR A 57 -7.73 8.51 -8.13
N LEU A 58 -6.84 8.56 -7.14
CA LEU A 58 -6.79 7.58 -6.07
C LEU A 58 -7.69 8.01 -4.90
N THR A 59 -9.00 7.75 -5.03
CA THR A 59 -9.96 7.98 -3.95
C THR A 59 -9.79 6.94 -2.83
N ARG A 60 -10.28 7.21 -1.62
CA ARG A 60 -10.32 6.23 -0.51
C ARG A 60 -10.86 4.87 -0.95
N LYS A 61 -12.00 4.87 -1.66
CA LYS A 61 -12.62 3.64 -2.16
C LYS A 61 -11.66 2.87 -3.07
N LYS A 62 -11.05 3.56 -4.03
CA LYS A 62 -10.14 2.93 -4.99
C LYS A 62 -8.85 2.44 -4.33
N TYR A 63 -8.34 3.19 -3.35
CA TYR A 63 -7.19 2.78 -2.54
C TYR A 63 -7.46 1.45 -1.84
N LEU A 64 -8.59 1.34 -1.13
CA LEU A 64 -8.97 0.12 -0.41
C LEU A 64 -9.27 -1.07 -1.35
N GLU A 65 -9.83 -0.82 -2.54
CA GLU A 65 -9.99 -1.86 -3.57
C GLU A 65 -8.65 -2.44 -4.01
N ILE A 66 -7.68 -1.58 -4.33
CA ILE A 66 -6.34 -2.00 -4.75
C ILE A 66 -5.58 -2.66 -3.59
N GLU A 67 -5.73 -2.16 -2.37
CA GLU A 67 -5.14 -2.77 -1.18
C GLU A 67 -5.62 -4.21 -1.01
N LYS A 68 -6.92 -4.48 -1.21
CA LYS A 68 -7.45 -5.83 -1.14
C LYS A 68 -6.80 -6.77 -2.17
N THR A 69 -6.52 -6.28 -3.38
CA THR A 69 -5.77 -7.04 -4.39
C THR A 69 -4.34 -7.32 -3.94
N LEU A 70 -3.65 -6.33 -3.35
CA LEU A 70 -2.31 -6.54 -2.79
C LEU A 70 -2.32 -7.50 -1.59
N GLU A 71 -3.38 -7.52 -0.78
CA GLU A 71 -3.57 -8.48 0.30
C GLU A 71 -3.79 -9.91 -0.22
N GLU A 72 -4.51 -10.07 -1.33
CA GLU A 72 -4.62 -11.35 -2.03
C GLU A 72 -3.26 -11.86 -2.51
N ILE A 73 -2.46 -11.00 -3.14
CA ILE A 73 -1.10 -11.33 -3.58
C ILE A 73 -0.22 -11.67 -2.37
N SER A 74 -0.26 -10.84 -1.33
CA SER A 74 0.47 -11.03 -0.07
C SER A 74 0.19 -12.41 0.53
N ARG A 75 -1.08 -12.82 0.58
CA ARG A 75 -1.49 -14.15 1.07
C ARG A 75 -0.94 -15.29 0.22
N ILE A 76 -0.92 -15.15 -1.11
CA ILE A 76 -0.40 -16.18 -2.02
C ILE A 76 1.10 -16.39 -1.81
N VAL A 77 1.87 -15.31 -1.63
CA VAL A 77 3.32 -15.38 -1.49
C VAL A 77 3.80 -15.55 -0.04
N GLY A 78 2.89 -15.53 0.93
CA GLY A 78 3.19 -15.70 2.35
C GLY A 78 3.89 -14.50 2.99
N LEU A 79 3.64 -13.29 2.48
CA LEU A 79 4.18 -12.03 3.01
C LEU A 79 3.06 -11.16 3.59
N LYS A 80 3.42 -10.20 4.44
CA LYS A 80 2.53 -9.10 4.83
C LYS A 80 2.53 -8.00 3.76
N PRO A 81 1.45 -7.22 3.61
CA PRO A 81 1.39 -6.13 2.63
C PRO A 81 2.57 -5.15 2.69
N GLY A 82 2.99 -4.77 3.91
CA GLY A 82 4.13 -3.86 4.12
C GLY A 82 5.50 -4.47 3.77
N GLU A 83 5.62 -5.81 3.78
CA GLU A 83 6.81 -6.54 3.33
C GLU A 83 6.79 -6.68 1.81
N LEU A 84 5.63 -7.05 1.24
CA LEU A 84 5.42 -7.16 -0.20
C LEU A 84 5.80 -5.86 -0.93
N ASP A 85 5.48 -4.70 -0.35
CA ASP A 85 5.85 -3.38 -0.89
C ASP A 85 7.34 -3.26 -1.25
N LEU A 86 8.25 -3.78 -0.41
CA LEU A 86 9.68 -3.72 -0.66
C LEU A 86 10.10 -4.53 -1.90
N TYR A 87 9.45 -5.69 -2.11
CA TYR A 87 9.69 -6.53 -3.28
C TYR A 87 9.13 -5.89 -4.55
N LEU A 88 7.93 -5.33 -4.49
CA LEU A 88 7.32 -4.64 -5.63
C LEU A 88 8.16 -3.41 -6.04
N TRP A 89 8.67 -2.65 -5.06
CA TRP A 89 9.62 -1.55 -5.31
C TRP A 89 10.91 -2.01 -5.97
N TYR A 90 11.47 -3.12 -5.49
CA TYR A 90 12.67 -3.71 -6.08
C TYR A 90 12.42 -4.17 -7.53
N MET A 91 11.26 -4.77 -7.80
CA MET A 91 10.87 -5.17 -9.16
C MET A 91 10.70 -3.96 -10.09
N GLU A 92 10.19 -2.83 -9.60
CA GLU A 92 9.97 -1.65 -10.43
C GLU A 92 11.24 -0.80 -10.63
N THR A 93 12.14 -0.75 -9.64
CA THR A 93 13.25 0.23 -9.64
C THR A 93 14.65 -0.37 -9.53
N GLY A 94 14.76 -1.67 -9.22
CA GLY A 94 16.04 -2.33 -8.92
C GLY A 94 16.67 -1.90 -7.60
N LYS A 95 15.93 -1.18 -6.74
CA LYS A 95 16.41 -0.68 -5.44
C LYS A 95 15.44 -1.04 -4.33
N ILE A 96 15.98 -1.24 -3.13
CA ILE A 96 15.19 -1.35 -1.90
C ILE A 96 15.14 0.04 -1.26
N VAL A 97 13.94 0.53 -0.98
CA VAL A 97 13.70 1.84 -0.37
C VAL A 97 12.98 1.69 0.98
N LYS A 98 12.77 2.80 1.68
CA LYS A 98 11.99 2.86 2.92
C LYS A 98 10.85 3.84 2.80
#